data_AF-A0A9W6EZK3-F1
#
_entry.id   AF-A0A9W6EZK3-F1
#
_cell.length_a   1.000
_cell.length_b   1.000
_cell.length_c   1.000
_cell.angle_alpha   90.00
_cell.angle_beta   90.00
_cell.angle_gamma   90.00
#
_symmetry.space_group_name_H-M   'P 1'
#
loop_
_entity.id
_entity.type
_entity.pdbx_description
1 polymer ?
#
loop_
_entity_poly.entity_id
_entity_poly.type
_entity_poly.pdbx_seq_one_letter_code
_entity_poly.pdbx_strand_id
1 'polypeptide(L)'
;MGFLHRFLAFLRDKMASPVVTSQPPQVFLTELQERVQVDAKTLKFCYDRLSSLLKTLEITNTDEFTPIQLVADFATLVGTYAKGFAIIMEPYDERLPQVPDPVLQLSCLDASLAMKPVFSNSSTLSPIDLYPRILNFNPVAIQSFQMTLTRDCLCPVVVTRGADQMPMSTKFEMRGDRA
;
A
#
# COMPACT_ATOMS: atom_id res chain seq x y z
N MET A 1 28.67 -7.56 6.32
CA MET A 1 28.20 -8.69 5.51
C MET A 1 27.07 -9.51 6.15
N GLY A 2 27.04 -9.73 7.47
CA GLY A 2 26.01 -10.60 8.09
C GLY A 2 24.63 -9.99 8.39
N PHE A 3 24.41 -8.68 8.19
CA PHE A 3 23.12 -8.04 8.52
C PHE A 3 22.00 -8.44 7.54
N LEU A 4 22.24 -8.23 6.25
CA LEU A 4 21.22 -8.44 5.23
C LEU A 4 20.88 -9.93 5.08
N HIS A 5 21.87 -10.80 5.19
CA HIS A 5 21.65 -12.26 5.25
C HIS A 5 20.79 -12.67 6.44
N ARG A 6 21.03 -12.09 7.62
CA ARG A 6 20.23 -12.32 8.82
C ARG A 6 18.77 -11.87 8.63
N PHE A 7 18.58 -10.68 8.07
CA PHE A 7 17.25 -10.16 7.75
C PHE A 7 16.53 -11.02 6.69
N LEU A 8 17.22 -11.42 5.63
CA LEU A 8 16.68 -12.32 4.60
C LEU A 8 16.31 -13.69 5.15
N ALA A 9 17.12 -14.25 6.06
CA ALA A 9 16.81 -15.51 6.72
C ALA A 9 15.51 -15.40 7.54
N PHE A 10 15.30 -14.29 8.24
CA PHE A 10 14.06 -14.01 8.96
C PHE A 10 12.85 -13.88 8.02
N LEU A 11 12.99 -13.14 6.92
CA LEU A 11 11.93 -13.02 5.92
C LEU A 11 11.56 -14.38 5.32
N ARG A 12 12.56 -15.21 5.01
CA ARG A 12 12.35 -16.56 4.49
C ARG A 12 11.60 -17.46 5.49
N ASP A 13 11.97 -17.39 6.77
CA ASP A 13 11.28 -18.14 7.84
C ASP A 13 9.83 -17.69 7.98
N LYS A 14 9.58 -16.38 7.94
CA LYS A 14 8.22 -15.82 7.96
C LYS A 14 7.40 -16.22 6.73
N MET A 15 8.02 -16.26 5.55
CA MET A 15 7.35 -16.66 4.31
C MET A 15 7.05 -18.16 4.22
N ALA A 16 7.69 -19.00 5.03
CA ALA A 16 7.45 -20.43 5.07
C ALA A 16 6.18 -20.82 5.86
N SER A 17 5.54 -19.87 6.56
CA SER A 17 4.32 -20.11 7.31
C SER A 17 3.13 -20.35 6.37
N PRO A 18 2.35 -21.44 6.53
CA PRO A 18 1.19 -21.75 5.68
C PRO A 18 -0.08 -20.96 6.07
N VAL A 19 0.01 -20.06 7.06
CA VAL A 19 -1.13 -19.31 7.59
C VAL A 19 -1.04 -17.85 7.15
N VAL A 20 -2.17 -17.31 6.69
CA VAL A 20 -2.31 -15.86 6.43
C VAL A 20 -2.15 -15.11 7.74
N THR A 21 -1.18 -14.19 7.80
CA THR A 21 -0.95 -13.37 8.99
C THR A 21 -0.95 -11.89 8.63
N SER A 22 -1.58 -11.08 9.47
CA SER A 22 -1.56 -9.62 9.37
C SER A 22 -1.05 -9.07 10.69
N GLN A 23 -0.02 -8.23 10.62
CA GLN A 23 0.60 -7.66 11.81
C GLN A 23 1.06 -6.22 11.59
N PRO A 24 1.01 -5.38 12.63
CA PRO A 24 1.55 -4.03 12.55
C PRO A 24 3.10 -4.08 12.53
N PRO A 25 3.77 -3.07 11.96
CA PRO A 25 5.23 -2.98 11.92
C PRO A 25 5.91 -3.09 13.29
N GLN A 26 5.27 -2.61 14.35
CA GLN A 26 5.80 -2.69 15.72
C GLN A 26 6.01 -4.14 16.18
N VAL A 27 5.01 -5.00 15.96
CA VAL A 27 5.07 -6.42 16.35
C VAL A 27 6.12 -7.16 15.51
N PHE A 28 6.17 -6.85 14.20
CA PHE A 28 7.20 -7.39 13.32
C PHE A 28 8.62 -7.01 13.80
N LEU A 29 8.83 -5.75 14.19
CA LEU A 29 10.13 -5.28 14.69
C LEU A 29 10.53 -5.94 16.01
N THR A 30 9.59 -6.16 16.93
CA THR A 30 9.88 -6.86 18.19
C THR A 30 10.27 -8.31 17.95
N GLU A 31 9.54 -9.03 17.09
CA GLU A 31 9.88 -10.42 16.74
C GLU A 31 11.25 -10.51 16.05
N LEU A 32 11.54 -9.55 15.18
CA LEU A 32 12.80 -9.46 14.47
C LEU A 32 13.97 -9.19 15.42
N GLN A 33 13.77 -8.33 16.42
CA GLN A 33 14.75 -8.06 17.46
C GLN A 33 15.00 -9.30 18.33
N GLU A 34 13.95 -10.02 18.72
CA GLU A 34 14.05 -11.24 19.53
C GLU A 34 14.78 -12.38 18.81
N ARG A 35 14.46 -12.63 17.53
CA ARG A 35 15.03 -13.76 16.78
C ARG A 35 16.40 -13.48 16.19
N VAL A 36 16.62 -12.27 15.69
CA VAL A 36 17.77 -11.97 14.82
C VAL A 36 18.67 -10.85 15.38
N GLN A 37 18.27 -10.24 16.50
CA GLN A 37 19.02 -9.18 17.18
C GLN A 37 19.35 -8.01 16.23
N VAL A 38 18.37 -7.63 15.42
CA VAL A 38 18.47 -6.48 14.53
C VAL A 38 17.61 -5.34 15.06
N ASP A 39 18.22 -4.17 15.20
CA ASP A 39 17.56 -2.98 15.71
C ASP A 39 16.79 -2.23 14.62
N ALA A 40 15.63 -1.67 15.00
CA ALA A 40 14.83 -0.80 14.14
C ALA A 40 15.62 0.41 13.61
N LYS A 41 16.56 0.93 14.40
CA LYS A 41 17.41 2.07 13.99
C LYS A 41 18.32 1.71 12.82
N THR A 42 18.82 0.48 12.76
CA THR A 42 19.68 0.01 11.67
C THR A 42 18.89 -0.18 10.38
N LEU A 43 17.65 -0.67 10.48
CA LEU A 43 16.74 -0.85 9.35
C LEU A 43 16.44 0.45 8.61
N LYS A 44 16.28 1.59 9.33
CA LYS A 44 16.03 2.91 8.72
C LYS A 44 17.07 3.31 7.67
N PHE A 45 18.34 3.00 7.91
CA PHE A 45 19.46 3.39 7.04
C PHE A 45 19.84 2.30 6.03
N CYS A 46 19.02 1.26 5.88
CA CYS A 46 19.35 0.12 5.01
C CYS A 46 19.45 0.54 3.54
N TYR A 47 18.45 1.27 3.04
CA TYR A 47 18.44 1.81 1.69
C TYR A 47 19.65 2.70 1.41
N ASP A 48 19.90 3.72 2.25
CA ASP A 48 21.00 4.66 2.06
C ASP A 48 22.35 3.95 2.02
N ARG A 49 22.56 2.98 2.91
CA ARG A 49 23.80 2.19 2.95
C ARG A 49 24.00 1.33 1.71
N LEU A 50 22.93 0.69 1.24
CA LEU A 50 22.98 -0.10 0.01
C LEU A 50 23.25 0.79 -1.21
N SER A 51 22.58 1.94 -1.30
CA SER A 51 22.80 2.93 -2.36
C SER A 51 24.23 3.47 -2.36
N SER A 52 24.78 3.83 -1.19
CA SER A 52 26.18 4.23 -1.05
C SER A 52 27.15 3.12 -1.47
N LEU A 53 26.87 1.86 -1.08
CA LEU A 53 27.72 0.72 -1.43
C LEU A 53 27.74 0.47 -2.95
N LEU A 54 26.58 0.51 -3.61
CA LEU A 54 26.48 0.35 -5.07
C LEU A 54 27.28 1.44 -5.81
N LYS A 55 27.21 2.69 -5.32
CA LYS A 55 28.00 3.80 -5.88
C LYS A 55 29.50 3.62 -5.66
N THR A 56 29.93 3.17 -4.49
CA THR A 56 31.35 2.93 -4.19
C THR A 56 31.93 1.76 -4.98
N LEU A 57 31.12 0.75 -5.31
CA LEU A 57 31.52 -0.39 -6.14
C LEU A 57 31.47 -0.09 -7.65
N GLU A 58 31.13 1.14 -8.05
CA GLU A 58 31.03 1.57 -9.45
C GLU A 58 30.17 0.66 -10.33
N ILE A 59 29.10 0.10 -9.75
CA ILE A 59 28.19 -0.79 -10.47
C ILE A 59 27.31 0.06 -11.40
N THR A 60 27.45 -0.17 -12.70
CA THR A 60 26.69 0.55 -13.74
C THR A 60 25.34 -0.10 -14.05
N ASN A 61 25.23 -1.43 -13.89
CA ASN A 61 23.98 -2.16 -14.14
C ASN A 61 23.17 -2.31 -12.84
N THR A 62 22.27 -1.37 -12.57
CA THR A 62 21.42 -1.38 -11.38
C THR A 62 20.25 -2.37 -11.46
N ASP A 63 19.87 -2.80 -12.65
CA ASP A 63 18.68 -3.62 -12.88
C ASP A 63 18.85 -5.04 -12.30
N GLU A 64 20.08 -5.56 -12.29
CA GLU A 64 20.39 -6.84 -11.65
C GLU A 64 20.22 -6.81 -10.12
N PHE A 65 20.25 -5.63 -9.51
CA PHE A 65 20.17 -5.42 -8.07
C PHE A 65 18.80 -4.92 -7.60
N THR A 66 17.79 -4.87 -8.48
CA THR A 66 16.43 -4.49 -8.09
C THR A 66 15.86 -5.35 -6.94
N PRO A 67 16.04 -6.69 -6.88
CA PRO A 67 15.50 -7.49 -5.78
C PRO A 67 16.08 -7.12 -4.41
N ILE A 68 17.37 -6.80 -4.35
CA ILE A 68 18.02 -6.42 -3.09
C ILE A 68 17.69 -4.99 -2.67
N GLN A 69 17.48 -4.10 -3.65
CA GLN A 69 16.94 -2.77 -3.43
C GLN A 69 15.53 -2.83 -2.84
N LEU A 70 14.65 -3.67 -3.38
CA LEU A 70 13.29 -3.87 -2.88
C LEU A 70 13.27 -4.34 -1.41
N VAL A 71 14.15 -5.28 -1.06
CA VAL A 71 14.30 -5.75 0.34
C VAL A 71 14.82 -4.61 1.24
N ALA A 72 15.74 -3.79 0.76
CA ALA A 72 16.26 -2.66 1.52
C ALA A 72 15.22 -1.55 1.69
N ASP A 73 14.40 -1.29 0.67
CA ASP A 73 13.26 -0.36 0.73
C ASP A 73 12.23 -0.84 1.76
N PHE A 74 11.85 -2.12 1.70
CA PHE A 74 10.96 -2.73 2.69
C PHE A 74 11.52 -2.58 4.11
N ALA A 75 12.80 -2.91 4.32
CA ALA A 75 13.48 -2.75 5.61
C ALA A 75 13.43 -1.30 6.11
N THR A 76 13.75 -0.34 5.24
CA THR A 76 13.73 1.09 5.57
C THR A 76 12.32 1.57 5.91
N LEU A 77 11.30 1.17 5.16
CA LEU A 77 9.91 1.56 5.42
C LEU A 77 9.39 1.00 6.75
N VAL A 78 9.63 -0.29 7.02
CA VAL A 78 9.24 -0.93 8.29
C VAL A 78 9.97 -0.30 9.48
N GLY A 79 11.25 0.04 9.33
CA GLY A 79 12.03 0.72 10.36
C GLY A 79 11.58 2.17 10.59
N THR A 80 11.08 2.85 9.57
CA THR A 80 10.73 4.29 9.61
C THR A 80 9.31 4.52 10.11
N TYR A 81 8.34 3.77 9.58
CA TYR A 81 6.92 3.99 9.83
C TYR A 81 6.36 2.99 10.83
N ALA A 82 6.19 3.46 12.07
CA ALA A 82 5.63 2.69 13.17
C ALA A 82 4.09 2.54 13.14
N LYS A 83 3.40 3.48 12.48
CA LYS A 83 1.94 3.62 12.50
C LYS A 83 1.41 3.82 11.09
N GLY A 84 0.17 3.37 10.84
CA GLY A 84 -0.50 3.55 9.55
C GLY A 84 -0.04 2.55 8.47
N PHE A 85 0.66 1.48 8.86
CA PHE A 85 1.07 0.39 7.96
C PHE A 85 0.66 -0.96 8.54
N ALA A 86 0.46 -1.92 7.67
CA ALA A 86 0.25 -3.33 8.00
C ALA A 86 1.13 -4.20 7.11
N ILE A 87 1.73 -5.22 7.72
CA ILE A 87 2.49 -6.25 7.02
C ILE A 87 1.58 -7.47 6.92
N ILE A 88 1.26 -7.86 5.69
CA ILE A 88 0.35 -8.95 5.37
C ILE A 88 1.19 -10.05 4.70
N MET A 89 1.05 -11.27 5.18
CA MET A 89 1.69 -12.46 4.63
C MET A 89 0.60 -13.39 4.11
N GLU A 90 0.64 -13.68 2.82
CA GLU A 90 -0.30 -14.55 2.12
C GLU A 90 0.47 -15.74 1.54
N PRO A 91 0.22 -16.97 2.00
CA PRO A 91 0.98 -18.14 1.55
C PRO A 91 0.49 -18.73 0.21
N TYR A 92 -0.73 -18.40 -0.22
CA TYR A 92 -1.38 -18.94 -1.40
C TYR A 92 -2.15 -17.82 -2.13
N ASP A 93 -2.18 -17.89 -3.45
CA ASP A 93 -3.07 -17.06 -4.28
C ASP A 93 -4.53 -17.56 -4.12
N GLU A 94 -5.48 -16.64 -3.94
CA GLU A 94 -6.92 -16.93 -3.91
C GLU A 94 -7.40 -17.72 -5.14
N ARG A 95 -6.74 -17.51 -6.30
CA ARG A 95 -7.09 -18.15 -7.58
C ARG A 95 -6.57 -19.59 -7.68
N LEU A 96 -5.50 -19.92 -6.98
CA LEU A 96 -4.78 -21.20 -7.06
C LEU A 96 -4.37 -21.69 -5.66
N PRO A 97 -5.32 -22.12 -4.81
CA PRO A 97 -5.05 -22.46 -3.41
C PRO A 97 -4.16 -23.70 -3.22
N GLN A 98 -3.92 -24.49 -4.27
CA GLN A 98 -3.11 -25.71 -4.23
C GLN A 98 -1.63 -25.46 -4.57
N VAL A 99 -1.29 -24.28 -5.10
CA VAL A 99 0.08 -23.92 -5.47
C VAL A 99 0.62 -22.94 -4.43
N PRO A 100 1.69 -23.26 -3.70
CA PRO A 100 2.27 -22.33 -2.74
C PRO A 100 2.91 -21.15 -3.49
N ASP A 101 2.43 -19.95 -3.21
CA ASP A 101 2.96 -18.69 -3.75
C ASP A 101 3.01 -17.65 -2.62
N PRO A 102 4.07 -17.70 -1.77
CA PRO A 102 4.16 -16.86 -0.59
C PRO A 102 4.49 -15.41 -0.95
N VAL A 103 3.56 -14.50 -0.66
CA VAL A 103 3.69 -13.05 -0.87
C VAL A 103 3.70 -12.33 0.46
N LEU A 104 4.69 -11.45 0.63
CA LEU A 104 4.78 -10.52 1.75
C LEU A 104 4.49 -9.10 1.26
N GLN A 105 3.38 -8.53 1.71
CA GLN A 105 2.93 -7.20 1.31
C GLN A 105 3.03 -6.20 2.47
N LEU A 106 3.68 -5.07 2.22
CA LEU A 106 3.62 -3.90 3.11
C LEU A 106 2.55 -2.95 2.60
N SER A 107 1.43 -2.86 3.32
CA SER A 107 0.29 -2.01 2.96
C SER A 107 0.27 -0.74 3.80
N CYS A 108 0.24 0.42 3.14
CA CYS A 108 -0.02 1.70 3.80
C CYS A 108 -1.53 1.87 3.97
N LEU A 109 -1.98 2.00 5.21
CA LEU A 109 -3.38 2.22 5.59
C LEU A 109 -3.70 3.71 5.80
N ASP A 110 -2.68 4.57 5.89
CA ASP A 110 -2.82 6.00 6.15
C ASP A 110 -2.34 6.83 4.95
N ALA A 111 -3.30 7.21 4.10
CA ALA A 111 -3.04 8.05 2.92
C ALA A 111 -2.56 9.47 3.27
N SER A 112 -2.78 9.94 4.50
CA SER A 112 -2.33 11.27 4.93
C SER A 112 -0.81 11.40 4.91
N LEU A 113 -0.09 10.30 5.15
CA LEU A 113 1.38 10.27 5.16
C LEU A 113 1.98 10.66 3.81
N ALA A 114 1.40 10.15 2.72
CA ALA A 114 1.86 10.43 1.36
C ALA A 114 1.44 11.82 0.87
N MET A 115 0.28 12.30 1.30
CA MET A 115 -0.27 13.58 0.81
C MET A 115 0.18 14.80 1.62
N LYS A 116 0.75 14.59 2.81
CA LYS A 116 1.30 15.66 3.67
C LYS A 116 2.17 16.70 2.93
N PRO A 117 3.11 16.33 2.03
CA PRO A 117 3.88 17.32 1.25
C PRO A 117 3.09 17.99 0.12
N VAL A 118 2.00 17.39 -0.35
CA VAL A 118 1.23 17.82 -1.54
C VAL A 118 0.17 18.88 -1.22
N PHE A 119 -0.38 18.89 0.00
CA PHE A 119 -1.46 19.81 0.40
C PHE A 119 -1.11 21.30 0.39
N SER A 120 0.10 21.67 -0.02
CA SER A 120 0.40 23.07 -0.32
C SER A 120 -0.49 23.63 -1.44
N ASN A 121 -1.00 22.84 -2.41
CA ASN A 121 -1.72 23.38 -3.58
C ASN A 121 -2.73 22.42 -4.26
N SER A 122 -3.71 21.83 -3.55
CA SER A 122 -4.76 21.02 -4.21
C SER A 122 -6.07 21.80 -4.38
N SER A 123 -6.45 22.11 -5.62
CA SER A 123 -7.58 22.98 -5.97
C SER A 123 -8.89 22.25 -6.32
N THR A 124 -8.92 20.92 -6.38
CA THR A 124 -10.15 20.18 -6.74
C THR A 124 -10.31 18.91 -5.93
N LEU A 125 -11.22 18.94 -4.96
CA LEU A 125 -11.57 17.79 -4.11
C LEU A 125 -13.09 17.63 -4.10
N SER A 126 -13.59 16.44 -4.46
CA SER A 126 -15.00 16.02 -4.35
C SER A 126 -15.08 14.55 -3.96
N PRO A 127 -15.76 14.15 -2.86
CA PRO A 127 -16.61 14.93 -1.96
C PRO A 127 -15.81 15.80 -0.98
N ILE A 128 -16.27 17.04 -0.79
CA ILE A 128 -15.52 18.07 -0.07
C ILE A 128 -15.39 17.79 1.45
N ASP A 129 -16.29 16.97 2.02
CA ASP A 129 -16.29 16.59 3.44
C ASP A 129 -15.47 15.32 3.76
N LEU A 130 -15.22 14.48 2.76
CA LEU A 130 -14.57 13.18 2.95
C LEU A 130 -13.05 13.33 3.08
N TYR A 131 -12.46 14.15 2.21
CA TYR A 131 -11.01 14.31 2.13
C TYR A 131 -10.37 14.87 3.41
N PRO A 132 -10.92 15.88 4.09
CA PRO A 132 -10.36 16.36 5.36
C PRO A 132 -10.25 15.25 6.41
N ARG A 133 -11.20 14.31 6.43
CA ARG A 133 -11.23 13.19 7.39
C ARG A 133 -10.22 12.10 7.04
N ILE A 134 -10.13 11.70 5.77
CA ILE A 134 -9.20 10.64 5.33
C ILE A 134 -7.75 11.12 5.39
N LEU A 135 -7.52 12.37 4.99
CA LEU A 135 -6.18 12.93 4.79
C LEU A 135 -5.71 13.76 6.00
N ASN A 136 -6.52 13.83 7.05
CA ASN A 136 -6.22 14.45 8.34
C ASN A 136 -5.66 15.89 8.19
N PHE A 137 -6.36 16.73 7.43
CA PHE A 137 -6.03 18.14 7.26
C PHE A 137 -7.25 19.04 7.53
N ASN A 138 -6.98 20.27 7.96
CA ASN A 138 -8.01 21.26 8.26
C ASN A 138 -8.04 22.33 7.16
N PRO A 139 -8.97 22.27 6.18
CA PRO A 139 -9.10 23.32 5.17
C PRO A 139 -9.59 24.63 5.79
N VAL A 140 -9.10 25.76 5.27
CA VAL A 140 -9.55 27.11 5.69
C VAL A 140 -10.90 27.47 5.08
N ALA A 141 -11.13 27.03 3.84
CA ALA A 141 -12.40 27.23 3.14
C ALA A 141 -12.78 25.95 2.38
N ILE A 142 -14.05 25.62 2.48
CA ILE A 142 -14.71 24.50 1.79
C ILE A 142 -15.84 25.14 1.00
N GLN A 143 -15.72 25.20 -0.33
CA GLN A 143 -16.74 25.79 -1.19
C GLN A 143 -16.96 24.94 -2.43
N SER A 144 -18.23 24.64 -2.70
CA SER A 144 -18.67 24.04 -3.96
C SER A 144 -19.19 25.15 -4.88
N PHE A 145 -18.49 25.40 -5.98
CA PHE A 145 -18.99 26.30 -7.01
C PHE A 145 -19.85 25.50 -7.98
N GLN A 146 -21.12 25.87 -8.12
CA GLN A 146 -21.97 25.27 -9.15
C GLN A 146 -21.51 25.73 -10.53
N MET A 147 -21.50 24.80 -11.47
CA MET A 147 -21.13 25.07 -12.85
C MET A 147 -22.18 25.98 -13.48
N THR A 148 -21.80 27.18 -13.90
CA THR A 148 -22.67 28.11 -14.64
C THR A 148 -22.48 27.88 -16.13
N LEU A 149 -23.38 27.10 -16.73
CA LEU A 149 -23.45 26.90 -18.18
C LEU A 149 -24.56 27.79 -18.75
N THR A 150 -24.32 28.40 -19.93
CA THR A 150 -25.32 29.22 -20.63
C THR A 150 -26.40 28.40 -21.32
N ARG A 151 -26.21 27.07 -21.39
CA ARG A 151 -27.13 26.08 -21.94
C ARG A 151 -27.07 24.81 -21.10
N ASP A 152 -28.15 24.03 -21.10
CA ASP A 152 -28.16 22.70 -20.49
C ASP A 152 -27.31 21.74 -21.33
N CYS A 153 -26.01 21.65 -21.04
CA CYS A 153 -25.06 20.81 -21.77
C CYS A 153 -24.98 19.37 -21.23
N LEU A 154 -25.69 19.05 -20.15
CA LEU A 154 -25.63 17.74 -19.47
C LEU A 154 -27.05 17.30 -19.07
N CYS A 155 -27.43 16.08 -19.46
CA CYS A 155 -28.68 15.44 -19.04
C CYS A 155 -28.35 14.08 -18.40
N PRO A 156 -27.96 14.04 -17.12
CA PRO A 156 -27.67 12.78 -16.44
C PRO A 156 -28.97 11.99 -16.27
N VAL A 157 -29.00 10.77 -16.79
CA VAL A 157 -30.12 9.82 -16.62
C VAL A 157 -29.61 8.61 -15.84
N VAL A 158 -30.31 8.27 -14.76
CA VAL A 158 -30.05 7.04 -13.99
C VAL A 158 -31.08 6.00 -14.38
N VAL A 159 -30.64 4.97 -15.11
CA VAL A 159 -31.49 3.84 -15.50
C VAL A 159 -31.49 2.81 -14.37
N THR A 160 -32.64 2.58 -13.75
CA THR A 160 -32.78 1.67 -12.60
C THR A 160 -33.37 0.31 -12.99
N ARG A 161 -34.04 0.22 -14.14
CA ARG A 161 -34.73 -0.99 -14.60
C ARG A 161 -34.57 -1.21 -16.10
N GLY A 162 -34.53 -2.49 -16.49
CA GLY A 162 -34.56 -2.91 -17.88
C GLY A 162 -35.95 -2.77 -18.51
N ALA A 163 -36.04 -3.07 -19.80
CA ALA A 163 -37.32 -3.08 -20.52
C ALA A 163 -38.31 -4.12 -19.95
N ASP A 164 -37.77 -5.17 -19.34
CA ASP A 164 -38.44 -6.25 -18.63
C ASP A 164 -38.87 -5.91 -17.19
N GLN A 165 -38.68 -4.65 -16.75
CA GLN A 165 -38.93 -4.18 -15.38
C GLN A 165 -38.04 -4.83 -14.31
N MET A 166 -37.01 -5.59 -14.68
CA MET A 166 -36.07 -6.13 -13.71
C MET A 166 -35.08 -5.04 -13.24
N PRO A 167 -34.67 -5.04 -11.96
CA PRO A 167 -33.70 -4.09 -11.46
C PRO A 167 -32.34 -4.29 -12.15
N MET A 168 -31.81 -3.23 -12.76
CA MET A 168 -30.47 -3.27 -13.34
C MET A 168 -29.43 -3.06 -12.24
N SER A 169 -28.55 -4.03 -12.04
CA SER A 169 -27.46 -3.94 -11.07
C SER A 169 -26.22 -4.68 -11.55
N THR A 170 -25.05 -4.19 -11.17
CA THR A 170 -23.76 -4.86 -11.38
C THR A 170 -23.26 -5.58 -10.12
N LYS A 171 -24.11 -5.66 -9.07
CA LYS A 171 -23.82 -6.35 -7.80
C LYS A 171 -23.39 -7.79 -8.09
N PHE A 172 -22.28 -8.22 -7.49
CA PHE A 172 -21.69 -9.54 -7.74
C PHE A 172 -22.71 -10.70 -7.65
N GLU A 173 -23.56 -10.67 -6.62
CA GLU A 173 -24.62 -11.67 -6.38
C GLU A 173 -25.65 -11.78 -7.52
N MET A 174 -25.94 -10.68 -8.22
CA MET A 174 -26.99 -10.61 -9.26
C MET A 174 -26.44 -10.91 -10.66
N ARG A 175 -25.12 -11.13 -10.82
CA ARG A 175 -24.50 -11.40 -12.14
C ARG A 175 -24.83 -12.76 -12.73
N GLY A 176 -25.33 -13.69 -11.91
CA GLY A 176 -25.74 -15.03 -12.34
C GLY A 176 -27.18 -15.09 -12.87
N ASP A 177 -27.97 -14.04 -12.64
CA ASP A 177 -29.34 -13.97 -13.15
C ASP A 177 -29.28 -13.80 -14.67
N ARG A 178 -29.87 -14.76 -15.38
CA ARG A 178 -30.04 -14.68 -16.83
C ARG A 178 -31.09 -13.60 -17.10
N ALA A 179 -30.66 -12.52 -17.78
CA ALA A 179 -31.55 -11.54 -18.39
C ALA A 179 -32.54 -12.20 -19.36
#